data_AF-A0A917VWT7-F1
#
_entry.id   AF-A0A917VWT7-F1
#
_cell.length_a   1.000
_cell.length_b   1.000
_cell.length_c   1.000
_cell.angle_alpha   90.00
_cell.angle_beta   90.00
_cell.angle_gamma   90.00
#
_symmetry.space_group_name_H-M   'P 1'
#
loop_
_entity.id
_entity.type
_entity.pdbx_description
1 polymer ?
#
loop_
_entity_poly.entity_id
_entity_poly.type
_entity_poly.pdbx_seq_one_letter_code
_entity_poly.pdbx_strand_id
1 'polypeptide(L)'
;MTVVDDIRSVEPLVVPGLTTVERERILGEWATGVEPYDVSALVTVIRHGHMVPATRSAARCADEQLTYGDLFDGLDRFRGVHRSSAVPTATGVAALLAEFITAARVGVGRFGRDGLLLGADALAVAVADRRCVAADRRLRRYDPAARPADVRLLALPWGDPQNAVDLLAAWSAGASVVVPTELQRRDPALLAGLIETYGVTQVVADAELPVLLMAEGVDQLPTVARWDLVGTYGGSALGEAVRCLSPDAVATVAFHSTAYLGAVARGPLAPTGWTRPVPGAKVLLLDEGRLVPPGVVGDVHVGGRALAAELAGGCDRECFVNDPYEPGARLFRTSHRGWWTPEGRLIIES
;
A
#
# COMPACT_ATOMS: atom_id res chain seq x y z
N MET A 1 13.42 -56.19 16.79
CA MET A 1 13.31 -55.51 15.48
C MET A 1 12.02 -56.02 14.87
N THR A 2 10.92 -55.27 14.90
CA THR A 2 10.73 -53.97 14.26
C THR A 2 9.90 -53.02 15.12
N VAL A 3 10.41 -51.81 15.31
CA VAL A 3 9.73 -50.65 15.90
C VAL A 3 9.18 -49.84 14.73
N VAL A 4 8.05 -50.27 14.15
CA VAL A 4 7.34 -49.52 13.10
C VAL A 4 5.88 -49.96 13.13
N ASP A 5 5.05 -49.45 14.05
CA ASP A 5 3.57 -49.48 13.93
C ASP A 5 2.85 -48.72 15.06
N ASP A 6 3.26 -47.47 15.36
CA ASP A 6 2.50 -46.66 16.32
C ASP A 6 2.56 -45.14 16.08
N ILE A 7 2.38 -44.71 14.82
CA ILE A 7 2.19 -43.28 14.44
C ILE A 7 0.87 -43.07 13.68
N ARG A 8 -0.03 -44.07 13.63
CA ARG A 8 -1.33 -43.96 12.93
C ARG A 8 -2.54 -43.68 13.84
N SER A 9 -2.29 -43.32 15.10
CA SER A 9 -3.31 -43.08 16.13
C SER A 9 -3.36 -41.63 16.60
N VAL A 10 -2.93 -40.67 15.77
CA VAL A 10 -3.33 -39.27 15.95
C VAL A 10 -4.67 -39.11 15.24
N GLU A 11 -5.76 -39.02 16.00
CA GLU A 11 -7.05 -38.60 15.47
C GLU A 11 -6.83 -37.33 14.63
N PRO A 12 -7.42 -37.23 13.42
CA PRO A 12 -7.32 -36.00 12.64
C PRO A 12 -7.82 -34.87 13.53
N LEU A 13 -6.98 -33.85 13.74
CA LEU A 13 -7.36 -32.60 14.39
C LEU A 13 -8.68 -32.16 13.75
N VAL A 14 -9.79 -32.29 14.48
CA VAL A 14 -11.10 -31.86 14.02
C VAL A 14 -10.97 -30.36 13.85
N VAL A 15 -10.82 -29.91 12.60
CA VAL A 15 -10.87 -28.49 12.28
C VAL A 15 -12.25 -28.03 12.74
N PRO A 16 -12.35 -27.11 13.72
CA PRO A 16 -13.65 -26.69 14.24
C PRO A 16 -14.52 -26.19 13.09
N GLY A 17 -15.77 -26.63 13.03
CA GLY A 17 -16.70 -26.10 12.04
C GLY A 17 -16.95 -24.61 12.29
N LEU A 18 -16.93 -23.80 11.23
CA LEU A 18 -17.25 -22.38 11.32
C LEU A 18 -18.69 -22.18 11.84
N THR A 19 -18.85 -21.51 12.98
CA THR A 19 -20.18 -21.20 13.53
C THR A 19 -20.89 -20.12 12.70
N THR A 20 -22.22 -20.05 12.80
CA THR A 20 -23.00 -18.99 12.12
C THR A 20 -22.55 -17.59 12.53
N VAL A 21 -22.28 -17.39 13.82
CA VAL A 21 -21.82 -16.09 14.35
C VAL A 21 -20.44 -15.72 13.80
N GLU A 22 -19.49 -16.66 13.77
CA GLU A 22 -18.18 -16.41 13.17
C GLU A 22 -18.29 -16.10 11.68
N ARG A 23 -19.16 -16.82 10.95
CA ARG A 23 -19.42 -16.55 9.54
C ARG A 23 -19.94 -15.14 9.32
N GLU A 24 -20.91 -14.70 10.11
CA GLU A 24 -21.47 -13.35 10.03
C GLU A 24 -20.43 -12.29 10.36
N ARG A 25 -19.60 -12.49 11.39
CA ARG A 25 -18.53 -11.55 11.75
C ARG A 25 -17.45 -11.47 10.68
N ILE A 26 -17.03 -12.61 10.11
CA ILE A 26 -16.04 -12.63 9.04
C ILE A 26 -16.57 -11.83 7.85
N LEU A 27 -17.78 -12.15 7.36
CA LEU A 27 -18.32 -11.52 6.15
C LEU A 27 -18.77 -10.08 6.35
N GLY A 28 -19.25 -9.72 7.55
CA GLY A 28 -19.80 -8.40 7.84
C GLY A 28 -18.82 -7.39 8.43
N GLU A 29 -17.81 -7.84 9.18
CA GLU A 29 -16.93 -6.95 9.96
C GLU A 29 -15.45 -7.10 9.58
N TRP A 30 -14.96 -8.32 9.40
CA TRP A 30 -13.50 -8.56 9.35
C TRP A 30 -12.95 -8.54 7.94
N ALA A 31 -13.66 -9.19 7.01
CA ALA A 31 -13.22 -9.36 5.64
C ALA A 31 -13.24 -8.05 4.85
N THR A 32 -14.06 -7.07 5.23
CA THR A 32 -14.28 -5.85 4.46
C THR A 32 -13.81 -4.62 5.22
N GLY A 33 -12.98 -3.79 4.58
CA GLY A 33 -12.61 -2.52 5.16
C GLY A 33 -13.75 -1.51 5.05
N VAL A 34 -14.16 -0.94 6.19
CA VAL A 34 -15.23 0.05 6.27
C VAL A 34 -14.82 1.34 5.57
N GLU A 35 -15.66 1.82 4.65
CA GLU A 35 -15.40 3.07 3.93
C GLU A 35 -15.49 4.30 4.87
N PRO A 36 -14.55 5.25 4.79
CA PRO A 36 -14.71 6.56 5.39
C PRO A 36 -15.94 7.24 4.78
N TYR A 37 -16.73 7.93 5.61
CA TYR A 37 -17.90 8.67 5.15
C TYR A 37 -17.59 9.71 4.06
N ASP A 38 -16.34 10.19 3.99
CA ASP A 38 -15.88 11.25 3.08
C ASP A 38 -14.79 10.78 2.08
N VAL A 39 -15.03 9.69 1.33
CA VAL A 39 -14.17 9.35 0.18
C VAL A 39 -14.26 10.47 -0.86
N SER A 40 -13.20 11.28 -0.95
CA SER A 40 -13.16 12.37 -1.92
C SER A 40 -13.02 11.81 -3.33
N ALA A 41 -13.90 12.24 -4.24
CA ALA A 41 -13.76 11.95 -5.66
C ALA A 41 -12.39 12.42 -6.18
N LEU A 42 -11.84 11.71 -7.18
CA LEU A 42 -10.53 12.04 -7.74
C LEU A 42 -10.45 13.49 -8.28
N VAL A 43 -11.55 14.02 -8.80
CA VAL A 43 -11.62 15.43 -9.23
C VAL A 43 -11.30 16.41 -8.08
N THR A 44 -11.68 16.08 -6.85
CA THR A 44 -11.36 16.88 -5.65
C THR A 44 -9.88 16.76 -5.31
N VAL A 45 -9.31 15.56 -5.42
CA VAL A 45 -7.87 15.27 -5.24
C VAL A 45 -7.04 16.12 -6.21
N ILE A 46 -7.42 16.15 -7.49
CA ILE A 46 -6.77 16.95 -8.54
C ILE A 46 -6.94 18.45 -8.28
N ARG A 47 -8.15 18.89 -7.90
CA ARG A 47 -8.43 20.30 -7.56
C ARG A 47 -7.54 20.81 -6.43
N HIS A 48 -7.30 19.99 -5.41
CA HIS A 48 -6.38 20.37 -4.33
C HIS A 48 -4.97 20.63 -4.84
N GLY A 49 -4.47 19.83 -5.77
CA GLY A 49 -3.16 20.04 -6.39
C GLY A 49 -3.04 21.40 -7.09
N HIS A 50 -4.08 21.83 -7.82
CA HIS A 50 -4.11 23.16 -8.46
C HIS A 50 -4.13 24.34 -7.47
N MET A 51 -4.48 24.11 -6.19
CA MET A 51 -4.46 25.15 -5.16
C MET A 51 -3.10 25.30 -4.48
N VAL A 52 -2.16 24.38 -4.73
CA VAL A 52 -0.80 24.44 -4.19
C VAL A 52 0.01 25.49 -4.97
N PRO A 53 0.86 26.31 -4.32
CA PRO A 53 1.69 27.30 -5.01
C PRO A 53 2.52 26.68 -6.14
N ALA A 54 2.42 27.25 -7.35
CA ALA A 54 3.04 26.71 -8.56
C ALA A 54 4.56 26.50 -8.45
N THR A 55 5.25 27.34 -7.67
CA THR A 55 6.71 27.26 -7.46
C THR A 55 7.14 26.16 -6.49
N ARG A 56 6.20 25.54 -5.76
CA ARG A 56 6.52 24.47 -4.83
C ARG A 56 6.97 23.23 -5.58
N SER A 57 7.95 22.50 -5.05
CA SER A 57 8.37 21.22 -5.63
C SER A 57 7.25 20.19 -5.47
N ALA A 58 6.84 19.56 -6.57
CA ALA A 58 5.91 18.44 -6.59
C ALA A 58 6.65 17.10 -6.55
N ALA A 59 7.74 16.99 -7.30
CA ALA A 59 8.58 15.79 -7.32
C ALA A 59 10.06 16.13 -7.54
N ARG A 60 10.93 15.25 -7.05
CA ARG A 60 12.37 15.20 -7.33
C ARG A 60 12.70 13.78 -7.78
N CYS A 61 13.27 13.66 -8.97
CA CYS A 61 13.67 12.39 -9.57
C CYS A 61 15.12 12.52 -10.02
N ALA A 62 16.06 11.83 -9.36
CA ALA A 62 17.49 12.08 -9.55
C ALA A 62 17.80 13.59 -9.42
N ASP A 63 18.43 14.19 -10.43
CA ASP A 63 18.78 15.62 -10.47
C ASP A 63 17.65 16.50 -11.02
N GLU A 64 16.53 15.91 -11.46
CA GLU A 64 15.39 16.64 -12.02
C GLU A 64 14.41 17.06 -10.91
N GLN A 65 13.91 18.28 -11.01
CA GLN A 65 12.85 18.79 -10.15
C GLN A 65 11.63 19.17 -10.99
N LEU A 66 10.46 18.71 -10.57
CA LEU A 66 9.17 19.11 -11.11
C LEU A 66 8.46 20.00 -10.09
N THR A 67 7.95 21.16 -10.52
CA THR A 67 7.11 22.01 -9.68
C THR A 67 5.63 21.68 -9.83
N TYR A 68 4.79 22.17 -8.91
CA TYR A 68 3.33 22.02 -9.04
C TYR A 68 2.80 22.71 -10.30
N GLY A 69 3.37 23.86 -10.70
CA GLY A 69 3.04 24.53 -11.95
C GLY A 69 3.35 23.65 -13.16
N ASP A 70 4.55 23.06 -13.21
CA ASP A 70 4.92 22.16 -14.31
C ASP A 70 4.00 20.93 -14.38
N LEU A 71 3.66 20.38 -13.22
CA LEU A 71 2.86 19.17 -13.08
C LEU A 71 1.38 19.39 -13.47
N PHE A 72 0.77 20.50 -13.05
CA PHE A 72 -0.67 20.74 -13.20
C PHE A 72 -1.03 21.67 -14.36
N ASP A 73 -0.18 22.64 -14.72
CA ASP A 73 -0.42 23.55 -15.85
C ASP A 73 0.13 22.97 -17.17
N GLY A 74 1.10 22.05 -17.09
CA GLY A 74 1.74 21.38 -18.23
C GLY A 74 1.06 20.10 -18.72
N LEU A 75 -0.09 19.70 -18.16
CA LEU A 75 -0.69 18.37 -18.34
C LEU A 75 -0.89 17.93 -19.79
N ASP A 76 -1.25 18.85 -20.69
CA ASP A 76 -1.47 18.51 -22.10
C ASP A 76 -0.18 18.08 -22.80
N ARG A 77 1.00 18.51 -22.31
CA ARG A 77 2.32 18.13 -22.85
C ARG A 77 2.67 16.67 -22.58
N PHE A 78 2.05 16.06 -21.56
CA PHE A 78 2.35 14.70 -21.10
C PHE A 78 1.31 13.67 -21.53
N ARG A 79 0.26 14.08 -22.25
CA ARG A 79 -0.74 13.15 -22.77
C ARG A 79 -0.13 12.22 -23.82
N GLY A 80 -0.36 10.92 -23.66
CA GLY A 80 0.11 9.89 -24.59
C GLY A 80 1.61 9.58 -24.48
N VAL A 81 2.35 10.24 -23.58
CA VAL A 81 3.76 9.92 -23.31
C VAL A 81 3.83 8.54 -22.66
N HIS A 82 4.58 7.63 -23.30
CA HIS A 82 4.83 6.30 -22.72
C HIS A 82 5.83 6.44 -21.57
N ARG A 83 5.37 6.17 -20.35
CA ARG A 83 6.24 6.10 -19.17
C ARG A 83 7.04 4.81 -19.17
N SER A 84 8.33 4.90 -18.85
CA SER A 84 9.11 3.72 -18.48
C SER A 84 8.66 3.24 -17.10
N SER A 85 8.34 1.96 -16.97
CA SER A 85 8.13 1.31 -15.67
C SER A 85 9.45 1.00 -14.95
N ALA A 86 10.59 1.15 -15.63
CA ALA A 86 11.91 0.78 -15.13
C ALA A 86 12.73 1.98 -14.60
N VAL A 87 12.51 3.18 -15.12
CA VAL A 87 13.31 4.37 -14.78
C VAL A 87 12.40 5.52 -14.37
N PRO A 88 12.53 6.04 -13.14
CA PRO A 88 11.82 7.24 -12.73
C PRO A 88 12.44 8.49 -13.37
N THR A 89 11.61 9.35 -13.97
CA THR A 89 11.98 10.65 -14.51
C THR A 89 10.91 11.68 -14.15
N ALA A 90 11.22 12.98 -14.16
CA ALA A 90 10.19 13.99 -13.88
C ALA A 90 9.04 13.91 -14.92
N THR A 91 9.39 13.65 -16.18
CA THR A 91 8.43 13.39 -17.26
C THR A 91 7.56 12.15 -16.98
N GLY A 92 8.14 11.06 -16.50
CA GLY A 92 7.40 9.83 -16.17
C GLY A 92 6.43 10.03 -15.00
N VAL A 93 6.83 10.83 -14.00
CA VAL A 93 5.96 11.24 -12.90
C VAL A 93 4.79 12.11 -13.39
N ALA A 94 5.04 13.09 -14.25
CA ALA A 94 4.00 13.94 -14.82
C ALA A 94 3.03 13.15 -15.73
N ALA A 95 3.56 12.21 -16.52
CA ALA A 95 2.75 11.31 -17.35
C ALA A 95 1.77 10.47 -16.52
N LEU A 96 2.18 10.01 -15.32
CA LEU A 96 1.31 9.26 -14.44
C LEU A 96 0.10 10.09 -13.96
N LEU A 97 0.28 11.38 -13.65
CA LEU A 97 -0.85 12.26 -13.34
C LEU A 97 -1.80 12.40 -14.54
N ALA A 98 -1.25 12.54 -15.75
CA ALA A 98 -2.05 12.61 -16.98
C ALA A 98 -2.84 11.30 -17.23
N GLU A 99 -2.25 10.14 -16.96
CA GLU A 99 -2.94 8.84 -17.00
C GLU A 99 -4.10 8.81 -16.00
N PHE A 100 -3.90 9.26 -14.76
CA PHE A 100 -4.96 9.33 -13.75
C PHE A 100 -6.11 10.24 -14.15
N ILE A 101 -5.81 11.44 -14.68
CA ILE A 101 -6.83 12.38 -15.16
C ILE A 101 -7.60 11.80 -16.34
N THR A 102 -6.90 11.12 -17.25
CA THR A 102 -7.53 10.45 -18.39
C THR A 102 -8.45 9.33 -17.92
N ALA A 103 -8.00 8.49 -16.99
CA ALA A 103 -8.80 7.42 -16.42
C ALA A 103 -10.03 7.95 -15.69
N ALA A 104 -9.92 9.09 -15.00
CA ALA A 104 -11.06 9.77 -14.37
C ALA A 104 -12.14 10.19 -15.38
N ARG A 105 -11.72 10.59 -16.58
CA ARG A 105 -12.63 11.06 -17.65
C ARG A 105 -13.25 9.90 -18.43
N VAL A 106 -12.45 8.87 -18.72
CA VAL A 106 -12.88 7.71 -19.53
C VAL A 106 -13.55 6.63 -18.68
N GLY A 107 -13.36 6.66 -17.35
CA GLY A 107 -13.92 5.71 -16.40
C GLY A 107 -13.04 4.48 -16.14
N VAL A 108 -11.92 4.33 -16.85
CA VAL A 108 -10.99 3.19 -16.73
C VAL A 108 -9.54 3.61 -17.05
N GLY A 109 -8.56 2.99 -16.39
CA GLY A 109 -7.13 3.20 -16.64
C GLY A 109 -6.27 1.98 -16.32
N ARG A 110 -5.01 1.99 -16.76
CA ARG A 110 -4.01 0.95 -16.44
C ARG A 110 -2.89 1.53 -15.59
N PHE A 111 -2.62 0.92 -14.45
CA PHE A 111 -1.66 1.43 -13.47
C PHE A 111 -0.66 0.38 -12.98
N GLY A 112 0.47 0.85 -12.47
CA GLY A 112 1.56 -0.02 -12.00
C GLY A 112 2.32 -0.72 -13.15
N ARG A 113 3.28 -1.56 -12.77
CA ARG A 113 4.15 -2.34 -13.65
C ARG A 113 3.38 -3.40 -14.42
N ASP A 114 2.44 -4.06 -13.75
CA ASP A 114 1.64 -5.15 -14.32
C ASP A 114 0.39 -4.65 -15.04
N GLY A 115 0.27 -3.34 -15.26
CA GLY A 115 -0.80 -2.73 -16.07
C GLY A 115 -2.21 -3.06 -15.59
N LEU A 116 -2.44 -2.89 -14.27
CA LEU A 116 -3.69 -3.13 -13.58
C LEU A 116 -4.83 -2.36 -14.22
N LEU A 117 -5.76 -3.05 -14.90
CA LEU A 117 -6.93 -2.41 -15.47
C LEU A 117 -7.93 -2.10 -14.34
N LEU A 118 -8.20 -0.83 -14.08
CA LEU A 118 -9.00 -0.39 -12.93
C LEU A 118 -10.06 0.62 -13.35
N GLY A 119 -11.23 0.54 -12.72
CA GLY A 119 -12.26 1.58 -12.85
C GLY A 119 -11.85 2.87 -12.13
N ALA A 120 -12.41 4.01 -12.54
CA ALA A 120 -12.09 5.32 -11.95
C ALA A 120 -12.30 5.38 -10.41
N ASP A 121 -13.28 4.64 -9.91
CA ASP A 121 -13.63 4.54 -8.50
C ASP A 121 -12.56 3.85 -7.63
N ALA A 122 -11.80 2.91 -8.21
CA ALA A 122 -10.72 2.21 -7.52
C ALA A 122 -9.67 3.19 -6.98
N LEU A 123 -9.41 4.23 -7.78
CA LEU A 123 -8.38 5.21 -7.49
C LEU A 123 -8.77 6.14 -6.34
N ALA A 124 -10.03 6.56 -6.29
CA ALA A 124 -10.54 7.41 -5.22
C ALA A 124 -10.46 6.69 -3.86
N VAL A 125 -10.81 5.40 -3.84
CA VAL A 125 -10.72 4.54 -2.65
C VAL A 125 -9.28 4.35 -2.19
N ALA A 126 -8.37 4.00 -3.13
CA ALA A 126 -6.96 3.81 -2.82
C ALA A 126 -6.32 5.08 -2.24
N VAL A 127 -6.66 6.25 -2.81
CA VAL A 127 -6.18 7.55 -2.29
C VAL A 127 -6.81 7.89 -0.94
N ALA A 128 -8.06 7.53 -0.69
CA ALA A 128 -8.74 7.79 0.57
C ALA A 128 -8.11 7.03 1.75
N ASP A 129 -7.72 5.76 1.58
CA ASP A 129 -6.91 5.02 2.58
C ASP A 129 -5.69 5.84 3.00
N ARG A 130 -4.92 6.31 2.02
CA ARG A 130 -3.70 7.09 2.26
C ARG A 130 -3.94 8.44 2.92
N ARG A 131 -5.11 9.05 2.71
CA ARG A 131 -5.49 10.32 3.37
C ARG A 131 -5.94 10.12 4.82
N CYS A 132 -6.63 9.02 5.14
CA CYS A 132 -6.98 8.67 6.52
C CYS A 132 -5.71 8.43 7.35
N VAL A 133 -4.75 7.72 6.75
CA VAL A 133 -3.44 7.45 7.32
C VAL A 133 -2.63 8.73 7.60
N ALA A 134 -2.72 9.75 6.73
CA ALA A 134 -2.12 11.06 6.97
C ALA A 134 -2.88 11.90 8.02
N ALA A 135 -4.18 11.64 8.24
CA ALA A 135 -5.01 12.37 9.20
C ALA A 135 -4.79 11.94 10.66
N ASP A 136 -4.32 10.71 10.90
CA ASP A 136 -4.05 10.13 12.23
C ASP A 136 -3.01 10.89 13.08
N ARG A 137 -2.34 11.91 12.52
CA ARG A 137 -1.51 12.88 13.28
C ARG A 137 -1.94 14.34 13.16
N ARG A 138 -3.24 14.64 13.03
CA ARG A 138 -3.76 15.98 13.40
C ARG A 138 -3.61 16.31 14.90
N LEU A 139 -2.99 15.44 15.70
CA LEU A 139 -2.85 15.56 17.16
C LEU A 139 -1.60 16.29 17.68
N ARG A 140 -0.73 16.85 16.82
CA ARG A 140 0.16 17.94 17.27
C ARG A 140 -0.41 19.25 16.73
N ARG A 141 -0.84 20.14 17.65
CA ARG A 141 -1.23 21.53 17.35
C ARG A 141 0.00 22.31 16.87
N TYR A 142 0.46 22.04 15.66
CA TYR A 142 1.34 22.93 14.94
C TYR A 142 0.50 23.94 14.18
N ASP A 143 0.92 25.20 14.25
CA ASP A 143 0.45 26.24 13.34
C ASP A 143 0.58 25.70 11.89
N PRO A 144 -0.52 25.61 11.12
CA PRO A 144 -0.48 25.22 9.72
C PRO A 144 0.51 26.03 8.88
N ALA A 145 0.80 27.28 9.26
CA ALA A 145 1.78 28.14 8.60
C ALA A 145 3.24 27.82 8.97
N ALA A 146 3.47 27.15 10.09
CA ALA A 146 4.80 26.72 10.55
C ALA A 146 5.10 25.24 10.26
N ARG A 147 4.20 24.54 9.55
CA ARG A 147 4.45 23.15 9.15
C ARG A 147 5.64 23.11 8.20
N PRO A 148 6.68 22.30 8.50
CA PRO A 148 7.62 21.90 7.47
C PRO A 148 6.84 21.37 6.27
N ALA A 149 7.30 21.64 5.06
CA ALA A 149 6.72 21.03 3.87
C ALA A 149 6.75 19.51 4.06
N ASP A 150 5.60 18.83 3.92
CA ASP A 150 5.57 17.36 3.92
C ASP A 150 6.42 16.86 2.74
N VAL A 151 7.45 16.06 3.02
CA VAL A 151 8.36 15.48 2.03
C VAL A 151 8.29 13.96 2.13
N ARG A 152 7.87 13.30 1.05
CA ARG A 152 7.70 11.85 1.03
C ARG A 152 8.77 11.18 0.18
N LEU A 153 9.45 10.20 0.74
CA LEU A 153 10.35 9.33 -0.01
C LEU A 153 9.60 8.05 -0.43
N LEU A 154 9.58 7.77 -1.74
CA LEU A 154 8.98 6.57 -2.31
C LEU A 154 10.06 5.54 -2.67
N ALA A 155 10.50 4.76 -1.69
CA ALA A 155 11.59 3.79 -1.83
C ALA A 155 11.15 2.38 -2.30
N LEU A 156 9.88 2.21 -2.68
CA LEU A 156 9.43 1.02 -3.42
C LEU A 156 9.87 1.07 -4.88
N PRO A 157 9.93 -0.07 -5.61
CA PRO A 157 10.22 -0.07 -7.04
C PRO A 157 9.35 0.93 -7.81
N TRP A 158 9.89 1.67 -8.78
CA TRP A 158 9.16 2.74 -9.47
C TRP A 158 7.81 2.28 -10.07
N GLY A 159 7.79 1.08 -10.65
CA GLY A 159 6.58 0.47 -11.20
C GLY A 159 5.60 -0.08 -10.17
N ASP A 160 5.90 -0.03 -8.88
CA ASP A 160 5.01 -0.55 -7.84
C ASP A 160 3.66 0.21 -7.83
N PRO A 161 2.51 -0.49 -7.89
CA PRO A 161 1.19 0.14 -7.83
C PRO A 161 1.00 1.07 -6.63
N GLN A 162 1.70 0.82 -5.52
CA GLN A 162 1.64 1.63 -4.31
C GLN A 162 2.17 3.05 -4.53
N ASN A 163 3.29 3.20 -5.25
CA ASN A 163 3.87 4.51 -5.55
C ASN A 163 2.88 5.40 -6.31
N ALA A 164 2.05 4.80 -7.17
CA ALA A 164 1.04 5.53 -7.92
C ALA A 164 -0.04 6.14 -7.01
N VAL A 165 -0.47 5.40 -5.99
CA VAL A 165 -1.43 5.87 -4.97
C VAL A 165 -0.80 6.91 -4.06
N ASP A 166 0.45 6.69 -3.61
CA ASP A 166 1.15 7.62 -2.71
C ASP A 166 1.48 8.96 -3.39
N LEU A 167 1.79 8.97 -4.69
CA LEU A 167 1.98 10.20 -5.47
C LEU A 167 0.72 11.08 -5.49
N LEU A 168 -0.43 10.50 -5.83
CA LEU A 168 -1.69 11.25 -5.81
C LEU A 168 -2.05 11.74 -4.41
N ALA A 169 -1.87 10.90 -3.40
CA ALA A 169 -2.10 11.27 -2.02
C ALA A 169 -1.18 12.44 -1.60
N ALA A 170 0.09 12.40 -2.00
CA ALA A 170 1.07 13.45 -1.75
C ALA A 170 0.66 14.77 -2.40
N TRP A 171 0.31 14.75 -3.69
CA TRP A 171 -0.08 15.96 -4.42
C TRP A 171 -1.36 16.59 -3.89
N SER A 172 -2.33 15.77 -3.49
CA SER A 172 -3.56 16.25 -2.87
C SER A 172 -3.35 16.91 -1.50
N ALA A 173 -2.21 16.63 -0.85
CA ALA A 173 -1.79 17.20 0.41
C ALA A 173 -0.80 18.37 0.24
N GLY A 174 -0.38 18.69 -0.99
CA GLY A 174 0.65 19.67 -1.26
C GLY A 174 2.06 19.22 -0.87
N ALA A 175 2.29 17.91 -0.68
CA ALA A 175 3.60 17.38 -0.32
C ALA A 175 4.58 17.40 -1.50
N SER A 176 5.88 17.43 -1.22
CA SER A 176 6.93 17.18 -2.20
C SER A 176 7.30 15.71 -2.17
N VAL A 177 7.53 15.09 -3.32
CA VAL A 177 7.89 13.67 -3.40
C VAL A 177 9.33 13.50 -3.87
N VAL A 178 10.09 12.65 -3.21
CA VAL A 178 11.42 12.22 -3.63
C VAL A 178 11.29 10.80 -4.17
N VAL A 179 11.63 10.62 -5.45
CA VAL A 179 11.65 9.31 -6.11
C VAL A 179 13.12 8.96 -6.36
N PRO A 180 13.69 7.99 -5.62
CA PRO A 180 15.08 7.59 -5.79
C PRO A 180 15.26 6.89 -7.14
N THR A 181 16.45 7.03 -7.71
CA THR A 181 16.89 6.15 -8.81
C THR A 181 16.97 4.71 -8.33
N GLU A 182 16.96 3.75 -9.25
CA GLU A 182 17.08 2.33 -8.90
C GLU A 182 18.41 1.98 -8.20
N LEU A 183 19.48 2.73 -8.51
CA LEU A 183 20.76 2.62 -7.81
C LEU A 183 20.61 3.08 -6.35
N GLN A 184 20.07 4.29 -6.14
CA GLN A 184 19.84 4.83 -4.80
C GLN A 184 18.89 3.95 -3.99
N ARG A 185 17.82 3.42 -4.61
CA ARG A 185 16.82 2.58 -3.95
C ARG A 185 17.41 1.30 -3.34
N ARG A 186 18.44 0.73 -3.96
CA ARG A 186 19.09 -0.51 -3.51
C ARG A 186 20.18 -0.30 -2.45
N ASP A 187 20.54 0.95 -2.17
CA ASP A 187 21.64 1.31 -1.29
C ASP A 187 21.08 2.09 -0.08
N PRO A 188 21.04 1.47 1.12
CA PRO A 188 20.48 2.13 2.30
C PRO A 188 21.24 3.40 2.69
N ALA A 189 22.56 3.48 2.45
CA ALA A 189 23.33 4.68 2.75
C ALA A 189 22.96 5.84 1.81
N LEU A 190 22.73 5.55 0.52
CA LEU A 190 22.22 6.56 -0.41
C LEU A 190 20.79 6.99 -0.06
N LEU A 191 19.92 6.07 0.38
CA LEU A 191 18.58 6.42 0.87
C LEU A 191 18.63 7.30 2.12
N ALA A 192 19.50 6.99 3.07
CA ALA A 192 19.72 7.84 4.25
C ALA A 192 20.16 9.25 3.86
N GLY A 193 21.11 9.36 2.92
CA GLY A 193 21.54 10.64 2.37
C GLY A 193 20.41 11.45 1.72
N LEU A 194 19.48 10.79 1.02
CA LEU A 194 18.28 11.44 0.47
C LEU A 194 17.32 11.92 1.57
N ILE A 195 17.13 11.11 2.62
CA ILE A 195 16.30 11.46 3.78
C ILE A 195 16.82 12.73 4.45
N GLU A 196 18.13 12.78 4.71
CA GLU A 196 18.79 13.93 5.32
C GLU A 196 18.77 15.16 4.40
N THR A 197 19.18 15.00 3.14
CA THR A 197 19.29 16.11 2.18
C THR A 197 17.97 16.82 1.95
N TYR A 198 16.88 16.06 1.87
CA TYR A 198 15.55 16.61 1.56
C TYR A 198 14.66 16.79 2.80
N GLY A 199 15.15 16.44 4.00
CA GLY A 199 14.37 16.51 5.23
C GLY A 199 13.08 15.68 5.15
N VAL A 200 13.19 14.44 4.67
CA VAL A 200 12.03 13.55 4.45
C VAL A 200 11.26 13.36 5.76
N THR A 201 9.94 13.55 5.69
CA THR A 201 9.00 13.42 6.81
C THR A 201 8.24 12.10 6.81
N GLN A 202 8.09 11.47 5.64
CA GLN A 202 7.41 10.19 5.48
C GLN A 202 8.20 9.30 4.52
N VAL A 203 8.43 8.05 4.92
CA VAL A 203 9.11 7.04 4.09
C VAL A 203 8.13 5.92 3.75
N VAL A 204 7.97 5.66 2.46
CA VAL A 204 7.25 4.49 1.94
C VAL A 204 8.30 3.51 1.42
N ALA A 205 8.38 2.30 1.98
CA ALA A 205 9.45 1.36 1.67
C ALA A 205 9.08 -0.09 1.99
N ASP A 206 9.89 -1.03 1.52
CA ASP A 206 9.86 -2.40 2.03
C ASP A 206 10.19 -2.40 3.54
N ALA A 207 9.54 -3.30 4.28
CA ALA A 207 9.70 -3.43 5.73
C ALA A 207 11.12 -3.79 6.18
N GLU A 208 11.99 -4.25 5.28
CA GLU A 208 13.39 -4.53 5.59
C GLU A 208 14.25 -3.26 5.71
N LEU A 209 13.84 -2.15 5.06
CA LEU A 209 14.66 -0.95 4.95
C LEU A 209 15.13 -0.39 6.31
N PRO A 210 14.28 -0.24 7.35
CA PRO A 210 14.75 0.25 8.64
C PRO A 210 15.87 -0.62 9.25
N VAL A 211 15.78 -1.94 9.09
CA VAL A 211 16.79 -2.87 9.60
C VAL A 211 18.10 -2.72 8.82
N LEU A 212 18.02 -2.57 7.50
CA LEU A 212 19.19 -2.33 6.65
C LEU A 212 19.87 -0.99 6.96
N LEU A 213 19.10 0.08 7.17
CA LEU A 213 19.62 1.39 7.57
C LEU A 213 20.41 1.30 8.88
N MET A 214 19.88 0.60 9.89
CA MET A 214 20.62 0.35 11.13
C MET A 214 21.89 -0.46 10.90
N ALA A 215 21.84 -1.50 10.07
CA ALA A 215 22.99 -2.34 9.77
C ALA A 215 24.12 -1.56 9.06
N GLU A 216 23.76 -0.57 8.23
CA GLU A 216 24.68 0.38 7.60
C GLU A 216 25.22 1.45 8.58
N GLY A 217 24.81 1.43 9.85
CA GLY A 217 25.28 2.37 10.87
C GLY A 217 24.56 3.72 10.87
N VAL A 218 23.35 3.79 10.30
CA VAL A 218 22.50 4.99 10.42
C VAL A 218 21.95 5.07 11.85
N ASP A 219 22.38 6.09 12.60
CA ASP A 219 21.99 6.26 14.00
C ASP A 219 20.55 6.77 14.15
N GLN A 220 20.23 7.92 13.52
CA GLN A 220 18.92 8.57 13.62
C GLN A 220 18.52 9.31 12.34
N LEU A 221 17.21 9.32 12.09
CA LEU A 221 16.52 10.03 11.00
C LEU A 221 15.45 10.94 11.62
N PRO A 222 15.85 12.05 12.27
CA PRO A 222 14.96 12.82 13.16
C PRO A 222 13.82 13.55 12.43
N THR A 223 13.94 13.74 11.11
CA THR A 223 12.88 14.34 10.29
C THR A 223 11.76 13.35 9.99
N VAL A 224 12.06 12.04 9.99
CA VAL A 224 11.09 11.01 9.63
C VAL A 224 10.07 10.86 10.75
N ALA A 225 8.87 11.37 10.51
CA ALA A 225 7.74 11.28 11.42
C ALA A 225 6.86 10.05 11.13
N ARG A 226 7.05 9.41 9.97
CA ARG A 226 6.20 8.31 9.51
C ARG A 226 6.93 7.28 8.65
N TRP A 227 6.67 6.01 8.93
CA TRP A 227 7.04 4.87 8.09
C TRP A 227 5.78 4.15 7.59
N ASP A 228 5.66 3.98 6.28
CA ASP A 228 4.66 3.14 5.64
C ASP A 228 5.36 1.98 4.97
N LEU A 229 5.42 0.88 5.71
CA LEU A 229 6.19 -0.29 5.37
C LEU A 229 5.34 -1.30 4.61
N VAL A 230 5.89 -1.86 3.55
CA VAL A 230 5.29 -2.91 2.73
C VAL A 230 5.90 -4.25 3.09
N GLY A 231 5.06 -5.27 3.23
CA GLY A 231 5.46 -6.62 3.53
C GLY A 231 5.05 -7.09 4.93
N THR A 232 5.15 -8.40 5.12
CA THR A 232 4.59 -9.11 6.27
C THR A 232 5.71 -9.53 7.21
N TYR A 233 6.14 -8.61 8.05
CA TYR A 233 7.19 -8.87 9.04
C TYR A 233 6.70 -8.45 10.43
N GLY A 234 6.21 -9.44 11.17
CA GLY A 234 6.10 -9.37 12.61
C GLY A 234 7.44 -9.78 13.23
N GLY A 235 8.27 -8.82 13.61
CA GLY A 235 9.59 -9.11 14.18
C GLY A 235 10.07 -8.02 15.13
N SER A 236 10.73 -8.42 16.21
CA SER A 236 11.29 -7.47 17.20
C SER A 236 12.34 -6.55 16.57
N ALA A 237 13.13 -7.07 15.62
CA ALA A 237 14.20 -6.33 14.94
C ALA A 237 13.66 -5.12 14.16
N LEU A 238 12.56 -5.26 13.41
CA LEU A 238 11.95 -4.14 12.70
C LEU A 238 11.42 -3.07 13.66
N GLY A 239 10.74 -3.52 14.72
CA GLY A 239 10.26 -2.64 15.78
C GLY A 239 11.39 -1.87 16.47
N GLU A 240 12.50 -2.54 16.74
CA GLU A 240 13.72 -1.94 17.29
C GLU A 240 14.32 -0.92 16.31
N ALA A 241 14.40 -1.28 15.03
CA ALA A 241 14.98 -0.40 14.03
C ALA A 241 14.24 0.90 13.83
N VAL A 242 12.91 0.84 13.74
CA VAL A 242 12.11 2.07 13.68
C VAL A 242 12.27 2.91 14.95
N ARG A 243 12.36 2.29 16.13
CA ARG A 243 12.56 3.01 17.40
C ARG A 243 13.94 3.67 17.49
N CYS A 244 14.99 3.02 17.01
CA CYS A 244 16.35 3.57 16.98
C CYS A 244 16.45 4.73 15.99
N LEU A 245 16.00 4.52 14.75
CA LEU A 245 16.09 5.52 13.69
C LEU A 245 15.20 6.74 13.97
N SER A 246 13.98 6.52 14.46
CA SER A 246 13.00 7.60 14.63
C SER A 246 12.03 7.30 15.78
N PRO A 247 12.44 7.54 17.04
CA PRO A 247 11.68 7.14 18.24
C PRO A 247 10.25 7.69 18.28
N ASP A 248 10.04 8.88 17.71
CA ASP A 248 8.77 9.59 17.68
C ASP A 248 7.92 9.26 16.44
N ALA A 249 8.38 8.41 15.52
CA ALA A 249 7.66 8.10 14.30
C ALA A 249 6.47 7.17 14.53
N VAL A 250 5.45 7.29 13.69
CA VAL A 250 4.42 6.25 13.54
C VAL A 250 4.86 5.32 12.42
N ALA A 251 4.84 4.02 12.67
CA ALA A 251 5.05 3.02 11.64
C ALA A 251 3.80 2.19 11.41
N THR A 252 3.45 1.98 10.15
CA THR A 252 2.43 1.01 9.74
C THR A 252 3.04 -0.02 8.82
N VAL A 253 2.48 -1.23 8.87
CA VAL A 253 2.78 -2.32 7.95
C VAL A 253 1.55 -2.59 7.10
N ALA A 254 1.77 -2.90 5.82
CA ALA A 254 0.70 -3.18 4.89
C ALA A 254 0.95 -4.45 4.10
N PHE A 255 -0.13 -5.20 3.89
CA PHE A 255 -0.20 -6.33 3.00
C PHE A 255 -0.69 -5.87 1.63
N HIS A 256 -0.03 -6.36 0.58
CA HIS A 256 -0.27 -5.99 -0.81
C HIS A 256 -0.54 -7.22 -1.64
N SER A 257 -1.22 -7.02 -2.77
CA SER A 257 -1.45 -8.06 -3.77
C SER A 257 -1.15 -7.49 -5.15
N THR A 258 -0.56 -8.32 -6.01
CA THR A 258 -0.21 -7.92 -7.39
C THR A 258 -1.42 -7.49 -8.20
N ALA A 259 -2.62 -7.97 -7.87
CA ALA A 259 -3.86 -7.62 -8.55
C ALA A 259 -4.66 -6.48 -7.90
N TYR A 260 -4.10 -5.80 -6.89
CA TYR A 260 -4.81 -4.77 -6.14
C TYR A 260 -4.04 -3.44 -6.15
N LEU A 261 -4.76 -2.33 -6.35
CA LEU A 261 -4.14 -1.00 -6.35
C LEU A 261 -3.90 -0.51 -4.92
N GLY A 262 -2.64 -0.51 -4.51
CA GLY A 262 -2.21 -0.07 -3.18
C GLY A 262 -2.29 -1.18 -2.13
N ALA A 263 -2.44 -0.79 -0.86
CA ALA A 263 -2.54 -1.74 0.24
C ALA A 263 -3.89 -2.46 0.22
N VAL A 264 -3.89 -3.76 0.49
CA VAL A 264 -5.09 -4.56 0.72
C VAL A 264 -5.50 -4.51 2.18
N ALA A 265 -4.52 -4.60 3.07
CA ALA A 265 -4.72 -4.51 4.51
C ALA A 265 -3.58 -3.71 5.14
N ARG A 266 -3.86 -3.03 6.26
CA ARG A 266 -2.89 -2.24 7.01
C ARG A 266 -3.04 -2.46 8.50
N GLY A 267 -1.94 -2.38 9.23
CA GLY A 267 -1.93 -2.37 10.69
C GLY A 267 -0.78 -1.53 11.24
N PRO A 268 -0.78 -1.27 12.56
CA PRO A 268 0.36 -0.67 13.22
C PRO A 268 1.56 -1.62 13.16
N LEU A 269 2.77 -1.07 13.21
CA LEU A 269 3.96 -1.89 13.44
C LEU A 269 3.84 -2.58 14.81
N ALA A 270 3.64 -3.90 14.78
CA ALA A 270 3.45 -4.73 15.97
C ALA A 270 4.24 -6.04 15.81
N PRO A 271 4.66 -6.70 16.91
CA PRO A 271 5.44 -7.94 16.85
C PRO A 271 4.77 -9.06 16.04
N THR A 272 3.44 -9.09 15.97
CA THR A 272 2.71 -10.11 15.21
C THR A 272 2.43 -9.71 13.76
N GLY A 273 2.78 -8.48 13.34
CA GLY A 273 2.54 -8.00 11.97
C GLY A 273 1.07 -7.96 11.55
N TRP A 274 0.14 -7.88 12.52
CA TRP A 274 -1.29 -8.00 12.21
C TRP A 274 -1.82 -6.78 11.45
N THR A 275 -2.80 -7.00 10.58
CA THR A 275 -3.42 -5.96 9.74
C THR A 275 -4.95 -6.09 9.74
N ARG A 276 -5.63 -5.11 9.14
CA ARG A 276 -7.05 -5.17 8.77
C ARG A 276 -7.25 -4.67 7.34
N PRO A 277 -8.23 -5.21 6.60
CA PRO A 277 -8.53 -4.72 5.26
C PRO A 277 -8.74 -3.21 5.24
N VAL A 278 -8.11 -2.55 4.28
CA VAL A 278 -8.27 -1.10 4.09
C VAL A 278 -9.66 -0.80 3.52
N PRO A 279 -10.19 0.43 3.65
CA PRO A 279 -11.44 0.84 3.02
C PRO A 279 -11.60 0.33 1.58
N GLY A 280 -12.72 -0.33 1.30
CA GLY A 280 -13.04 -0.85 -0.04
C GLY A 280 -12.22 -2.08 -0.48
N ALA A 281 -11.34 -2.61 0.36
CA ALA A 281 -10.74 -3.93 0.18
C ALA A 281 -11.60 -5.02 0.81
N LYS A 282 -11.56 -6.20 0.20
CA LYS A 282 -12.11 -7.44 0.74
C LYS A 282 -11.01 -8.48 0.84
N VAL A 283 -10.92 -9.16 1.97
CA VAL A 283 -10.00 -10.29 2.18
C VAL A 283 -10.78 -11.48 2.68
N LEU A 284 -10.74 -12.59 1.96
CA LEU A 284 -11.29 -13.87 2.41
C LEU A 284 -10.15 -14.88 2.58
N LEU A 285 -10.26 -15.69 3.62
CA LEU A 285 -9.38 -16.83 3.85
C LEU A 285 -10.20 -18.08 3.55
N LEU A 286 -9.83 -18.78 2.48
CA LEU A 286 -10.61 -19.88 1.93
C LEU A 286 -9.81 -21.17 1.91
N ASP A 287 -10.50 -22.28 2.13
CA ASP A 287 -10.03 -23.63 1.86
C ASP A 287 -11.07 -24.34 1.01
N GLU A 288 -10.67 -24.81 -0.18
CA GLU A 288 -11.58 -25.37 -1.20
C GLU A 288 -12.83 -24.50 -1.49
N GLY A 289 -12.68 -23.17 -1.44
CA GLY A 289 -13.76 -22.20 -1.64
C GLY A 289 -14.70 -22.00 -0.44
N ARG A 290 -14.36 -22.56 0.73
CA ARG A 290 -15.09 -22.37 1.99
C ARG A 290 -14.31 -21.49 2.96
N LEU A 291 -15.00 -20.61 3.69
CA LEU A 291 -14.39 -19.82 4.78
C LEU A 291 -13.76 -20.72 5.84
N VAL A 292 -12.54 -20.36 6.25
CA VAL A 292 -11.88 -20.99 7.40
C VAL A 292 -12.24 -20.28 8.72
N PRO A 293 -12.35 -21.01 9.84
CA PRO A 293 -12.54 -20.41 11.17
C PRO A 293 -11.37 -19.52 11.61
N PRO A 294 -11.59 -18.62 12.60
CA PRO A 294 -10.51 -17.91 13.25
C PRO A 294 -9.47 -18.88 13.82
N GLY A 295 -8.18 -18.56 13.65
CA GLY A 295 -7.06 -19.41 14.05
C GLY A 295 -6.69 -20.53 13.07
N VAL A 296 -7.50 -20.74 12.02
CA VAL A 296 -7.21 -21.74 10.97
C VAL A 296 -6.61 -21.04 9.76
N VAL A 297 -5.53 -21.62 9.23
CA VAL A 297 -4.84 -21.10 8.05
C VAL A 297 -5.65 -21.43 6.78
N GLY A 298 -5.88 -20.42 5.95
CA GLY A 298 -6.51 -20.55 4.64
C GLY A 298 -5.78 -19.75 3.56
N ASP A 299 -6.13 -20.01 2.30
CA ASP A 299 -5.60 -19.29 1.14
C ASP A 299 -6.18 -17.88 1.07
N VAL A 300 -5.31 -16.89 0.92
CA VAL A 300 -5.69 -15.47 0.91
C VAL A 300 -6.26 -15.10 -0.46
N HIS A 301 -7.51 -14.68 -0.45
CA HIS A 301 -8.23 -14.17 -1.62
C HIS A 301 -8.55 -12.69 -1.42
N VAL A 302 -8.25 -11.88 -2.43
CA VAL A 302 -8.41 -10.42 -2.36
C VAL A 302 -9.49 -9.96 -3.33
N GLY A 303 -10.39 -9.11 -2.86
CA GLY A 303 -11.44 -8.49 -3.66
C GLY A 303 -11.66 -7.03 -3.30
N GLY A 304 -12.78 -6.50 -3.78
CA GLY A 304 -13.20 -5.13 -3.51
C GLY A 304 -12.86 -4.16 -4.64
N ARG A 305 -13.02 -2.86 -4.37
CA ARG A 305 -13.12 -1.81 -5.39
C ARG A 305 -11.82 -1.55 -6.15
N ALA A 306 -10.68 -1.72 -5.48
CA ALA A 306 -9.36 -1.55 -6.10
C ALA A 306 -8.77 -2.85 -6.68
N LEU A 307 -9.57 -3.91 -6.80
CA LEU A 307 -9.17 -5.12 -7.52
C LEU A 307 -9.15 -4.85 -9.02
N ALA A 308 -8.06 -5.25 -9.69
CA ALA A 308 -7.93 -5.15 -11.13
C ALA A 308 -9.00 -5.99 -11.86
N ALA A 309 -9.53 -5.44 -12.96
CA ALA A 309 -10.33 -6.16 -13.93
C ALA A 309 -9.50 -7.26 -14.61
N GLU A 310 -8.22 -6.97 -14.89
CA GLU A 310 -7.23 -7.87 -15.46
C GLU A 310 -5.80 -7.34 -15.26
N LEU A 311 -4.82 -8.25 -15.29
CA LEU A 311 -3.39 -7.95 -15.38
C LEU A 311 -2.93 -7.88 -16.84
N ALA A 312 -1.95 -7.03 -17.15
CA ALA A 312 -1.35 -6.95 -18.47
C ALA A 312 -0.53 -8.21 -18.76
N GLY A 313 -1.07 -9.09 -19.60
CA GLY A 313 -0.43 -10.36 -19.99
C GLY A 313 -1.37 -11.57 -19.95
N GLY A 314 -2.45 -11.49 -19.16
CA GLY A 314 -3.52 -12.50 -19.16
C GLY A 314 -3.15 -13.89 -18.61
N CYS A 315 -1.92 -14.10 -18.16
CA CYS A 315 -1.45 -15.37 -17.59
C CYS A 315 -2.17 -15.74 -16.28
N ASP A 316 -2.61 -14.73 -15.51
CA ASP A 316 -3.25 -14.93 -14.20
C ASP A 316 -4.78 -14.94 -14.28
N ARG A 317 -5.38 -15.13 -15.46
CA ARG A 317 -6.85 -15.16 -15.60
C ARG A 317 -7.49 -16.24 -14.73
N GLU A 318 -6.80 -17.35 -14.51
CA GLU A 318 -7.24 -18.44 -13.63
C GLU A 318 -7.21 -18.07 -12.15
N CYS A 319 -6.43 -17.05 -11.77
CA CYS A 319 -6.39 -16.53 -10.41
C CYS A 319 -7.58 -15.62 -10.09
N PHE A 320 -8.26 -15.07 -11.11
CA PHE A 320 -9.50 -14.32 -10.92
C PHE A 320 -10.69 -15.28 -10.86
N VAL A 321 -11.23 -15.47 -9.67
CA VAL A 321 -12.35 -16.37 -9.38
C VAL A 321 -13.60 -15.58 -8.98
N ASN A 322 -14.76 -16.21 -9.08
CA ASN A 322 -16.01 -15.61 -8.57
C ASN A 322 -15.98 -15.62 -7.04
N ASP A 323 -16.54 -14.57 -6.42
CA ASP A 323 -16.76 -14.56 -4.99
C ASP A 323 -17.92 -15.51 -4.63
N PRO A 324 -17.69 -16.59 -3.85
CA PRO A 324 -18.74 -17.54 -3.50
C PRO A 324 -19.77 -16.98 -2.50
N TYR A 325 -19.50 -15.82 -1.90
CA TYR A 325 -20.34 -15.17 -0.89
C TYR A 325 -20.97 -13.87 -1.36
N GLU A 326 -20.62 -13.39 -2.56
CA GLU A 326 -21.17 -12.15 -3.13
C GLU A 326 -21.36 -12.29 -4.65
N PRO A 327 -22.61 -12.54 -5.11
CA PRO A 327 -22.90 -12.73 -6.52
C PRO A 327 -22.45 -11.55 -7.40
N GLY A 328 -21.72 -11.85 -8.47
CA GLY A 328 -21.21 -10.85 -9.41
C GLY A 328 -19.90 -10.17 -8.98
N ALA A 329 -19.47 -10.34 -7.72
CA ALA A 329 -18.16 -9.93 -7.28
C ALA A 329 -17.09 -10.97 -7.68
N ARG A 330 -15.84 -10.51 -7.75
CA ARG A 330 -14.68 -11.35 -8.06
C ARG A 330 -13.63 -11.22 -6.98
N LEU A 331 -12.85 -12.28 -6.86
CA LEU A 331 -11.68 -12.37 -6.00
C LEU A 331 -10.46 -12.70 -6.86
N PHE A 332 -9.30 -12.28 -6.42
CA PHE A 332 -8.01 -12.74 -6.90
C PHE A 332 -7.40 -13.66 -5.86
N ARG A 333 -7.18 -14.92 -6.24
CA ARG A 333 -6.46 -15.91 -5.45
C ARG A 333 -4.98 -15.56 -5.44
N THR A 334 -4.46 -15.18 -4.28
CA THR A 334 -3.04 -14.86 -4.13
C THR A 334 -2.21 -16.12 -3.91
N SER A 335 -0.88 -15.99 -3.87
CA SER A 335 0.03 -17.03 -3.41
C SER A 335 0.22 -17.04 -1.88
N HIS A 336 -0.45 -16.15 -1.14
CA HIS A 336 -0.30 -16.01 0.30
C HIS A 336 -1.31 -16.88 1.05
N ARG A 337 -0.91 -17.29 2.25
CA ARG A 337 -1.76 -17.96 3.23
C ARG A 337 -1.84 -17.09 4.48
N GLY A 338 -2.88 -17.27 5.28
CA GLY A 338 -3.09 -16.47 6.48
C GLY A 338 -4.22 -16.99 7.34
N TRP A 339 -4.43 -16.35 8.49
CA TRP A 339 -5.54 -16.67 9.40
C TRP A 339 -6.12 -15.38 10.01
N TRP A 340 -7.39 -15.47 10.42
CA TRP A 340 -8.01 -14.45 11.27
C TRP A 340 -7.71 -14.75 12.73
N THR A 341 -7.33 -13.75 13.52
CA THR A 341 -7.36 -13.89 14.98
C THR A 341 -8.81 -13.84 15.50
N PRO A 342 -9.09 -14.29 16.73
CA PRO A 342 -10.41 -14.16 17.35
C PRO A 342 -10.94 -12.71 17.44
N GLU A 343 -10.04 -11.72 17.38
CA GLU A 343 -10.34 -10.29 17.39
C GLU A 343 -10.48 -9.66 15.98
N GLY A 344 -10.55 -10.47 14.92
CA GLY A 344 -10.69 -10.00 13.55
C GLY A 344 -9.48 -9.23 13.05
N ARG A 345 -8.29 -9.76 13.34
CA ARG A 345 -7.03 -9.27 12.79
C ARG A 345 -6.51 -10.27 11.78
N LEU A 346 -6.07 -9.78 10.62
CA LEU A 346 -5.47 -10.59 9.58
C LEU A 346 -3.99 -10.78 9.88
N ILE A 347 -3.53 -12.03 9.87
CA ILE A 347 -2.11 -12.36 9.88
C ILE A 347 -1.81 -13.15 8.60
N ILE A 348 -0.77 -12.72 7.88
CA ILE A 348 -0.27 -13.38 6.68
C ILE A 348 0.94 -14.23 7.09
N GLU A 349 0.98 -15.47 6.61
CA GLU A 349 2.08 -16.39 6.81
C GLU A 349 3.32 -15.87 6.08
N SER A 350 4.44 -15.77 6.79
CA SER A 350 5.73 -15.22 6.33
C SER A 350 6.54 -16.22 5.51
#